data_AF-A0A8T4WE74-F1
#
_entry.id   AF-A0A8T4WE74-F1
#
_cell.length_a   1.000
_cell.length_b   1.000
_cell.length_c   1.000
_cell.angle_alpha   90.00
_cell.angle_beta   90.00
_cell.angle_gamma   90.00
#
_symmetry.space_group_name_H-M   'P 1'
#
loop_
_entity.id
_entity.type
_entity.pdbx_description
1 polymer ?
#
loop_
_entity_poly.entity_id
_entity_poly.type
_entity_poly.pdbx_seq_one_letter_code
_entity_poly.pdbx_strand_id
1 'polypeptide(L)'
;MVDDARANENTILQLEHKTGETFADFLERLGVDEDDVGDCFLNGKLVKPSDEIPDDVRIGLFPFNMRLLCGGQHLKGHGYTQSDVDVDYY
;
A
#
# COMPACT_ATOMS: atom_id res chain seq x y z
N MET A 1 -18.12 -15.92 -4.80
CA MET A 1 -16.79 -16.46 -5.15
C MET A 1 -16.47 -15.96 -6.54
N VAL A 2 -15.25 -15.52 -6.79
CA VAL A 2 -14.82 -15.18 -8.15
C VAL A 2 -14.59 -16.50 -8.88
N ASP A 3 -15.27 -16.71 -10.00
CA ASP A 3 -15.08 -17.90 -10.81
C ASP A 3 -13.61 -17.97 -11.29
N ASP A 4 -13.04 -19.17 -11.31
CA ASP A 4 -11.62 -19.47 -11.63
C ASP A 4 -10.54 -19.02 -10.62
N ALA A 5 -10.89 -18.49 -9.45
CA ALA A 5 -9.87 -18.19 -8.42
C ALA A 5 -9.13 -19.45 -7.95
N ARG A 6 -7.80 -19.47 -8.13
CA ARG A 6 -6.92 -20.60 -7.79
C ARG A 6 -5.96 -20.22 -6.67
N ALA A 7 -5.95 -20.98 -5.57
CA ALA A 7 -5.10 -20.70 -4.41
C ALA A 7 -3.59 -20.70 -4.68
N ASN A 8 -3.15 -21.20 -5.84
CA ASN A 8 -1.76 -21.27 -6.28
C ASN A 8 -1.42 -20.30 -7.42
N GLU A 9 -2.33 -19.41 -7.81
CA GLU A 9 -2.06 -18.43 -8.84
C GLU A 9 -1.40 -17.17 -8.25
N ASN A 10 -0.52 -16.55 -9.04
CA ASN A 10 0.05 -15.27 -8.66
C ASN A 10 -1.04 -14.20 -8.76
N THR A 11 -1.40 -13.60 -7.62
CA THR A 11 -2.34 -12.48 -7.53
C THR A 11 -1.69 -11.13 -7.89
N ILE A 12 -0.59 -11.16 -8.66
CA ILE A 12 0.15 -9.96 -9.04
C ILE A 12 -0.55 -9.32 -10.22
N LEU A 13 -1.16 -8.15 -10.00
CA LEU A 13 -1.69 -7.30 -11.05
C LEU A 13 -0.55 -6.45 -11.62
N GLN A 14 -0.38 -6.48 -12.95
CA GLN A 14 0.53 -5.58 -13.65
C GLN A 14 -0.26 -4.37 -14.14
N LEU A 15 0.21 -3.17 -13.81
CA LEU A 15 -0.41 -1.91 -14.16
C LEU A 15 0.61 -1.03 -14.87
N GLU A 16 0.15 -0.23 -15.84
CA GLU A 16 0.99 0.76 -16.50
C GLU A 16 1.39 1.85 -15.50
N HIS A 17 2.67 2.24 -15.53
CA HIS A 17 3.18 3.36 -14.75
C HIS A 17 2.70 4.69 -15.34
N LYS A 18 2.33 5.63 -14.47
CA LYS A 18 1.99 7.00 -14.86
C LYS A 18 2.95 7.98 -14.20
N THR A 19 3.68 8.72 -15.00
CA THR A 19 4.62 9.74 -14.51
C THR A 19 3.91 10.80 -13.70
N GLY A 20 4.38 11.05 -12.46
CA GLY A 20 3.82 12.03 -11.55
C GLY A 20 2.53 11.59 -10.85
N GLU A 21 2.11 10.34 -10.99
CA GLU A 21 0.96 9.79 -10.25
C GLU A 21 1.33 9.65 -8.76
N THR A 22 0.52 10.24 -7.90
CA THR A 22 0.61 10.04 -6.45
C THR A 22 -0.10 8.76 -6.03
N PHE A 23 0.15 8.30 -4.80
CA PHE A 23 -0.56 7.14 -4.28
C PHE A 23 -2.08 7.36 -4.18
N ALA A 24 -2.53 8.57 -3.86
CA ALA A 24 -3.95 8.93 -3.87
C ALA A 24 -4.56 8.82 -5.27
N ASP A 25 -3.89 9.40 -6.29
CA ASP A 25 -4.34 9.33 -7.69
C ASP A 25 -4.43 7.87 -8.17
N PHE A 26 -3.50 7.03 -7.73
CA PHE A 26 -3.49 5.61 -8.02
C PHE A 26 -4.69 4.87 -7.41
N LEU A 27 -5.06 5.17 -6.17
CA LEU A 27 -6.25 4.59 -5.53
C LEU A 27 -7.53 5.02 -6.24
N GLU A 28 -7.66 6.31 -6.55
CA GLU A 28 -8.78 6.85 -7.32
C GLU A 28 -8.89 6.15 -8.67
N ARG A 29 -7.77 5.96 -9.37
CA ARG A 29 -7.72 5.24 -10.65
C ARG A 29 -8.16 3.78 -10.54
N LEU A 30 -7.88 3.11 -9.42
CA LEU A 30 -8.34 1.75 -9.17
C LEU A 30 -9.81 1.70 -8.75
N GLY A 31 -10.44 2.85 -8.45
CA GLY A 31 -11.78 2.92 -7.89
C GLY A 31 -11.85 2.39 -6.46
N VAL A 32 -10.75 2.53 -5.70
CA VAL A 32 -10.64 2.11 -4.31
C VAL A 32 -10.74 3.36 -3.43
N ASP A 33 -11.63 3.33 -2.46
CA ASP A 33 -11.76 4.40 -1.46
C ASP A 33 -10.57 4.38 -0.50
N GLU A 34 -10.05 5.55 -0.15
CA GLU A 34 -8.95 5.69 0.82
C GLU A 34 -9.36 5.14 2.20
N ASP A 35 -10.66 5.23 2.55
CA ASP A 35 -11.19 4.70 3.82
C ASP A 35 -11.22 3.16 3.86
N ASP A 36 -11.15 2.49 2.70
CA ASP A 36 -11.16 1.03 2.60
C ASP A 36 -9.75 0.42 2.66
N VAL A 37 -8.70 1.23 2.61
CA VAL A 37 -7.30 0.80 2.64
C VAL A 37 -6.63 1.11 3.98
N GLY A 38 -5.79 0.17 4.42
CA GLY A 38 -4.96 0.28 5.61
C GLY A 38 -3.51 0.63 5.26
N ASP A 39 -2.58 0.10 6.03
CA ASP A 39 -1.14 0.31 5.81
C ASP A 39 -0.72 -0.22 4.43
N CYS A 40 -0.34 0.68 3.50
CA CYS A 40 0.12 0.34 2.16
C CYS A 40 1.62 0.56 1.99
N PHE A 41 2.23 -0.11 1.01
CA PHE A 41 3.69 -0.13 0.85
C PHE A 41 4.15 0.03 -0.60
N LEU A 42 5.18 0.83 -0.82
CA LEU A 42 5.97 0.89 -2.05
C LEU A 42 7.33 0.25 -1.80
N ASN A 43 7.62 -0.87 -2.47
CA ASN A 43 8.85 -1.66 -2.27
C ASN A 43 9.16 -1.96 -0.79
N GLY A 44 8.12 -2.18 0.02
CA GLY A 44 8.24 -2.48 1.46
C GLY A 44 8.41 -1.26 2.37
N LYS A 45 8.36 -0.03 1.83
CA LYS A 45 8.30 1.21 2.62
C LYS A 45 6.85 1.69 2.71
N LEU A 46 6.43 2.11 3.91
CA LEU A 46 5.10 2.69 4.13
C LEU A 46 4.92 3.92 3.22
N VAL A 47 3.77 4.01 2.56
CA VAL A 47 3.43 5.08 1.61
C VAL A 47 2.39 6.03 2.21
N LYS A 48 2.53 7.32 1.93
CA LYS A 48 1.53 8.35 2.21
C LYS A 48 0.72 8.66 0.94
N PRO A 49 -0.54 9.14 1.06
CA PRO A 49 -1.35 9.51 -0.10
C PRO A 49 -0.64 10.48 -1.07
N SER A 50 0.16 11.40 -0.53
CA SER A 50 0.92 12.39 -1.30
C SER A 50 2.22 11.89 -1.93
N ASP A 51 2.66 10.67 -1.62
CA ASP A 51 3.92 10.15 -2.14
C ASP A 51 3.74 9.80 -3.63
N GLU A 52 4.70 10.23 -4.46
CA GLU A 52 4.75 9.86 -5.88
C GLU A 52 5.12 8.39 -6.05
N ILE A 53 4.49 7.72 -7.01
CA ILE A 53 4.79 6.33 -7.37
C ILE A 53 5.96 6.30 -8.37
N PRO A 54 7.13 5.73 -7.98
CA PRO A 54 8.26 5.57 -8.88
C PRO A 54 7.95 4.55 -9.98
N ASP A 55 8.69 4.66 -11.09
CA ASP A 55 8.70 3.62 -12.11
C ASP A 55 9.25 2.29 -11.55
N ASP A 56 8.79 1.16 -12.11
CA ASP A 56 9.18 -0.20 -11.73
C ASP A 56 9.06 -0.51 -10.21
N VAL A 57 7.97 -0.06 -9.58
CA VAL A 57 7.70 -0.30 -8.15
C VAL A 57 6.73 -1.46 -7.91
N ARG A 58 6.87 -2.13 -6.77
CA ARG A 58 5.86 -3.06 -6.24
C ARG A 58 5.01 -2.38 -5.19
N ILE A 59 3.71 -2.44 -5.38
CA ILE A 59 2.72 -1.88 -4.46
C ILE A 59 2.09 -3.01 -3.65
N GLY A 60 2.17 -2.91 -2.33
CA GLY A 60 1.41 -3.73 -1.39
C GLY A 60 0.19 -2.96 -0.90
N LEU A 61 -1.00 -3.37 -1.32
CA LEU A 61 -2.28 -2.79 -0.93
C LEU A 61 -2.95 -3.71 0.09
N PHE A 62 -3.33 -3.17 1.25
CA PHE A 62 -3.93 -3.93 2.34
C PHE A 62 -5.25 -3.29 2.76
N PRO A 63 -6.31 -4.06 3.04
CA PRO A 63 -7.57 -3.50 3.51
C PRO A 63 -7.44 -2.84 4.89
N PHE A 64 -8.30 -1.86 5.20
CA PHE A 64 -8.31 -1.12 6.47
C PHE A 64 -8.37 -2.03 7.72
N ASN A 65 -9.00 -3.20 7.58
CA ASN A 65 -9.21 -4.14 8.68
C ASN A 65 -8.10 -5.21 8.81
N MET A 66 -7.07 -5.17 7.96
CA MET A 66 -5.96 -6.13 8.02
C MET A 66 -4.84 -5.61 8.95
N ARG A 67 -4.48 -6.42 9.95
CA ARG A 67 -3.36 -6.10 10.85
C ARG A 67 -2.06 -6.69 10.34
N LEU A 68 -1.01 -5.88 10.30
CA LEU A 68 0.35 -6.35 10.06
C LEU A 68 0.83 -7.18 11.24
N LEU A 69 1.26 -8.42 10.98
CA LEU A 69 1.93 -9.28 11.95
C LEU A 69 3.40 -8.87 12.08
N CYS A 70 3.94 -8.84 13.30
CA CYS A 70 5.35 -8.60 13.70
C CYS A 70 6.27 -7.94 12.65
N GLY A 71 6.70 -8.69 11.61
CA GLY A 71 7.57 -8.16 10.56
C GLY A 71 7.00 -6.94 9.83
N GLY A 72 5.69 -6.87 9.59
CA GLY A 72 5.05 -5.70 9.01
C GLY A 72 5.00 -4.49 9.96
N GLN A 73 4.83 -4.73 11.27
CA GLN A 73 4.98 -3.67 12.28
C GLN A 73 6.41 -3.13 12.33
N HIS A 74 7.40 -4.00 12.11
CA HIS A 74 8.80 -3.59 12.01
C HIS A 74 9.07 -2.72 10.76
N LEU A 75 8.50 -3.08 9.61
CA LEU A 75 8.57 -2.27 8.37
C LEU A 75 7.96 -0.89 8.57
N LYS A 76 6.79 -0.82 9.24
CA LYS A 76 6.15 0.45 9.62
C LYS A 76 7.08 1.29 10.51
N GLY A 77 7.66 0.69 11.54
CA GLY A 77 8.57 1.37 12.47
C GLY A 77 9.86 1.89 11.82
N HIS A 78 10.44 1.17 10.86
CA HIS A 78 11.71 1.56 10.23
C HIS A 78 11.55 2.68 9.18
N GLY A 79 10.38 2.79 8.54
CA GLY A 79 10.05 3.93 7.68
C GLY A 79 9.76 5.21 8.47
N TYR A 80 9.18 5.08 9.66
CA TYR A 80 8.77 6.20 10.53
C TYR A 80 9.88 6.70 11.48
N THR A 81 10.92 5.91 11.74
CA THR A 81 12.01 6.29 12.67
C THR A 81 13.05 7.22 12.07
N GLN A 82 12.89 7.67 10.81
CA GLN A 82 13.81 8.63 10.20
C GLN A 82 13.32 10.08 10.14
N SER A 83 12.03 10.40 10.33
CA SER A 83 11.52 11.77 10.59
C SER A 83 10.00 11.70 10.86
N ASP A 84 9.54 12.41 11.89
CA ASP A 84 8.14 12.60 12.32
C ASP A 84 7.37 11.35 12.76
N VAL A 85 7.50 11.05 14.06
CA VAL A 85 6.51 10.24 14.78
C VAL A 85 5.43 11.18 15.31
N ASP A 86 4.31 11.28 14.59
CA ASP A 86 3.08 11.78 15.20
C ASP A 86 2.37 10.58 15.85
N VAL A 87 2.29 10.61 17.19
CA VAL A 87 1.71 9.55 18.01
C VAL A 87 0.27 9.93 18.30
N ASP A 88 -0.69 9.36 17.57
CA ASP A 88 -2.10 9.50 17.95
C ASP A 88 -2.45 8.56 19.10
N TYR A 89 -2.88 9.16 20.21
CA TYR A 89 -3.43 8.48 21.37
C TYR A 89 -4.93 8.24 21.18
N TYR A 90 -5.38 7.00 21.35
CA TYR A 90 -6.73 6.70 21.84
C TYR A 90 -6.72 5.44 22.70
#